data_AF-A0A6J4XBD3-F1
#
_entry.id   AF-A0A6J4XBD3-F1
#
_cell.length_a   1.000
_cell.length_b   1.000
_cell.length_c   1.000
_cell.angle_alpha   90.00
_cell.angle_beta   90.00
_cell.angle_gamma   90.00
#
_symmetry.space_group_name_H-M   'P 1'
#
loop_
_entity.id
_entity.type
_entity.pdbx_description
1 polymer ?
#
loop_
_entity_poly.entity_id
_entity_poly.type
_entity_poly.pdbx_seq_one_letter_code
_entity_poly.pdbx_strand_id
1 'polypeptide(L)'
;MPPRETIKKLIKDKTVTSHLRRRSGNKDAVRALQTILSELGFGNELNWQKYGADGDYGGSTSRAVREFAQRNNQRGDGEWVSPAIAKRLIARYDILDDLRHLNNAVEENKAERLYYRGSPHATAVVVLQTLLNELGFGAELNWIKYGADGQYGGGTTRALKAFARKEGVRSDGRKMTIELANRIRERLTGYYGDGLVEDVKPVKKSTQKLSIRAAVEGGRSRIYVSVAGNQVRLTRFKKGVYFYGRRKPIDYIHTNRSSLNDVGLTDSAINVMVAVSENEGNLDAVNTWDNSFMTFGMFQWTAGARNDPGELPALLQKIKDADQPVFQKYFGRHALDVIDANEISGFFTLDGQKLATSSQKERLRTYEWAYYFWLAGQDPLVQSIEIQHALSRIDTFYRAGGYRVKGLFIADLVTSEYGMGLLLDNHVNRPGYIKPCLEKAMDQTGLKSPQNWGTAAERRLINAYLKIRETHGRNPMTHAAKRAAVAKKYLDNGIISDERGSFQFNM
;
A
#
# COMPACT_ATOMS: atom_id res chain seq x y z
N MET A 1 22.39 -2.26 0.47
CA MET A 1 21.34 -3.08 -0.17
C MET A 1 20.65 -3.90 0.91
N PRO A 2 19.31 -3.98 0.95
CA PRO A 2 18.59 -4.77 1.94
C PRO A 2 18.99 -6.26 1.91
N PRO A 3 18.98 -6.99 3.05
CA PRO A 3 19.45 -8.38 3.14
C PRO A 3 18.89 -9.30 2.06
N ARG A 4 17.57 -9.24 1.85
CA ARG A 4 16.87 -10.02 0.83
C ARG A 4 17.40 -9.75 -0.59
N GLU A 5 17.55 -8.48 -0.96
CA GLU A 5 18.03 -8.11 -2.29
C GLU A 5 19.49 -8.49 -2.49
N THR A 6 20.30 -8.46 -1.42
CA THR A 6 21.66 -8.99 -1.44
C THR A 6 21.69 -10.45 -1.82
N ILE A 7 20.89 -11.31 -1.17
CA ILE A 7 20.86 -12.74 -1.51
C ILE A 7 20.29 -12.98 -2.91
N LYS A 8 19.25 -12.24 -3.32
CA LYS A 8 18.69 -12.34 -4.68
C LYS A 8 19.71 -11.99 -5.76
N LYS A 9 20.50 -10.93 -5.53
CA LYS A 9 21.58 -10.55 -6.43
C LYS A 9 22.60 -11.68 -6.56
N LEU A 10 23.03 -12.28 -5.46
CA LEU A 10 23.96 -13.43 -5.49
C LEU A 10 23.42 -14.62 -6.28
N ILE A 11 22.11 -14.91 -6.16
CA ILE A 11 21.44 -15.95 -6.95
C ILE A 11 21.46 -15.60 -8.44
N LYS A 12 21.10 -14.36 -8.79
CA LYS A 12 21.08 -13.87 -10.17
C LYS A 12 22.47 -13.92 -10.81
N ASP A 13 23.47 -13.46 -10.08
CA ASP A 13 24.86 -13.37 -10.55
C ASP A 13 25.58 -14.73 -10.50
N LYS A 14 24.91 -15.78 -10.00
CA LYS A 14 25.46 -17.14 -9.81
C LYS A 14 26.70 -17.18 -8.90
N THR A 15 26.78 -16.26 -7.93
CA THR A 15 27.92 -16.10 -7.00
C THR A 15 27.60 -16.51 -5.56
N VAL A 16 26.48 -17.22 -5.33
CA VAL A 16 26.07 -17.69 -4.00
C VAL A 16 27.16 -18.50 -3.31
N THR A 17 27.69 -19.52 -3.97
CA THR A 17 28.64 -20.48 -3.37
C THR A 17 30.01 -19.87 -3.08
N SER A 18 30.44 -18.89 -3.88
CA SER A 18 31.71 -18.19 -3.68
C SER A 18 31.65 -17.15 -2.55
N HIS A 19 30.47 -16.58 -2.28
CA HIS A 19 30.29 -15.53 -1.28
C HIS A 19 29.64 -15.97 0.03
N LEU A 20 28.88 -17.07 0.05
CA LEU A 20 28.23 -17.60 1.25
C LEU A 20 28.82 -18.96 1.61
N ARG A 21 30.03 -18.93 2.16
CA ARG A 21 30.77 -20.10 2.63
C ARG A 21 31.60 -19.76 3.85
N ARG A 22 32.01 -20.76 4.61
CA ARG A 22 32.92 -20.61 5.73
C ARG A 22 34.20 -19.88 5.29
N ARG A 23 34.67 -18.95 6.12
CA ARG A 23 35.81 -18.05 5.83
C ARG A 23 35.61 -17.17 4.58
N SER A 24 34.37 -16.85 4.22
CA SER A 24 34.10 -15.88 3.14
C SER A 24 34.65 -14.50 3.49
N GLY A 25 35.27 -13.84 2.51
CA GLY A 25 35.67 -12.43 2.61
C GLY A 25 34.52 -11.44 2.40
N ASN A 26 33.35 -11.90 1.92
CA ASN A 26 32.22 -11.03 1.62
C ASN A 26 31.33 -10.81 2.85
N LYS A 27 31.78 -9.94 3.76
CA LYS A 27 31.10 -9.68 5.04
C LYS A 27 29.65 -9.23 4.86
N ASP A 28 29.35 -8.43 3.85
CA ASP A 28 27.98 -7.92 3.63
C ASP A 28 27.01 -9.00 3.16
N ALA A 29 27.46 -9.92 2.31
CA ALA A 29 26.68 -11.10 1.93
C ALA A 29 26.41 -11.99 3.16
N VAL A 30 27.42 -12.19 4.01
CA VAL A 30 27.29 -12.99 5.23
C VAL A 30 26.33 -12.34 6.23
N ARG A 31 26.42 -11.02 6.45
CA ARG A 31 25.46 -10.30 7.30
C ARG A 31 24.03 -10.44 6.78
N ALA A 32 23.85 -10.31 5.47
CA ALA A 32 22.54 -10.48 4.85
C ALA A 32 21.95 -11.87 5.12
N LEU A 33 22.77 -12.92 4.98
CA LEU A 33 22.39 -14.30 5.30
C LEU A 33 22.01 -14.46 6.78
N GLN A 34 22.87 -14.00 7.69
CA GLN A 34 22.66 -14.10 9.14
C GLN A 34 21.38 -13.37 9.58
N THR A 35 21.15 -12.16 9.06
CA THR A 35 19.91 -11.41 9.34
C THR A 35 18.67 -12.17 8.90
N ILE A 36 18.67 -12.72 7.68
CA ILE A 36 17.51 -13.49 7.19
C ILE A 36 17.30 -14.74 8.06
N LEU A 37 18.35 -15.51 8.34
CA LEU A 37 18.24 -16.71 9.18
C LEU A 37 17.71 -16.39 10.58
N SER A 38 18.15 -15.29 11.19
CA SER A 38 17.62 -14.83 12.47
C SER A 38 16.12 -14.50 12.38
N GLU A 39 15.70 -13.75 11.36
CA GLU A 39 14.28 -13.41 11.16
C GLU A 39 13.40 -14.65 10.90
N LEU A 40 13.98 -15.69 10.28
CA LEU A 40 13.36 -17.00 10.07
C LEU A 40 13.34 -17.89 11.33
N GLY A 41 13.80 -17.39 12.49
CA GLY A 41 13.74 -18.10 13.76
C GLY A 41 15.00 -18.88 14.14
N PHE A 42 16.07 -18.83 13.35
CA PHE A 42 17.33 -19.56 13.62
C PHE A 42 18.30 -18.75 14.51
N GLY A 43 17.76 -17.90 15.38
CA GLY A 43 18.55 -17.03 16.26
C GLY A 43 19.38 -17.80 17.28
N ASN A 44 18.88 -18.94 17.75
CA ASN A 44 19.56 -19.81 18.71
C ASN A 44 20.82 -20.45 18.08
N GLU A 45 20.69 -20.98 16.88
CA GLU A 45 21.81 -21.55 16.13
C GLU A 45 22.87 -20.50 15.78
N LEU A 46 22.42 -19.28 15.49
CA LEU A 46 23.29 -18.13 15.24
C LEU A 46 23.97 -17.59 16.51
N ASN A 47 23.55 -17.99 17.71
CA ASN A 47 23.89 -17.29 18.95
C ASN A 47 23.65 -15.78 18.83
N TRP A 48 22.49 -15.42 18.27
CA TRP A 48 22.19 -14.07 17.80
C TRP A 48 22.34 -12.99 18.87
N GLN A 49 21.95 -13.29 20.12
CA GLN A 49 22.08 -12.36 21.25
C GLN A 49 23.54 -11.96 21.52
N LYS A 50 24.50 -12.84 21.22
CA LYS A 50 25.92 -12.60 21.45
C LYS A 50 26.59 -11.90 20.27
N TYR A 51 26.32 -12.35 19.05
CA TYR A 51 27.09 -11.93 17.87
C TYR A 51 26.32 -11.02 16.91
N GLY A 52 24.98 -11.10 16.89
CA GLY A 52 24.16 -10.47 15.85
C GLY A 52 24.60 -10.90 14.44
N ALA A 53 24.46 -9.98 13.48
CA ALA A 53 25.03 -10.14 12.14
C ALA A 53 26.44 -9.52 12.07
N ASP A 54 27.44 -10.26 12.53
CA ASP A 54 28.85 -9.83 12.57
C ASP A 54 29.52 -9.85 11.18
N GLY A 55 28.99 -10.64 10.24
CA GLY A 55 29.55 -10.85 8.92
C GLY A 55 30.65 -11.93 8.87
N ASP A 56 30.84 -12.69 9.96
CA ASP A 56 31.71 -13.86 9.97
C ASP A 56 30.91 -15.14 9.70
N TYR A 57 31.32 -15.87 8.66
CA TYR A 57 30.76 -17.19 8.39
C TYR A 57 31.51 -18.22 9.23
N GLY A 58 31.25 -18.19 10.54
CA GLY A 58 31.83 -19.09 11.53
C GLY A 58 30.96 -20.31 11.85
N GLY A 59 31.22 -20.94 13.00
CA GLY A 59 30.51 -22.14 13.45
C GLY A 59 29.01 -21.93 13.70
N SER A 60 28.61 -20.76 14.24
CA SER A 60 27.20 -20.43 14.46
C SER A 60 26.43 -20.28 13.14
N THR A 61 26.99 -19.54 12.18
CA THR A 61 26.42 -19.41 10.83
C THR A 61 26.30 -20.77 10.14
N SER A 62 27.32 -21.61 10.25
CA SER A 62 27.31 -22.97 9.67
C SER A 62 26.20 -23.84 10.27
N ARG A 63 26.00 -23.77 11.59
CA ARG A 63 24.92 -24.48 12.27
C ARG A 63 23.53 -24.02 11.82
N ALA A 64 23.32 -22.70 11.74
CA ALA A 64 22.05 -22.13 11.31
C ALA A 64 21.72 -22.48 9.85
N VAL A 65 22.71 -22.48 8.96
CA VAL A 65 22.52 -22.89 7.56
C VAL A 65 22.18 -24.37 7.44
N ARG A 66 22.86 -25.24 8.21
CA ARG A 66 22.58 -26.68 8.25
C ARG A 66 21.15 -26.95 8.74
N GLU A 67 20.77 -26.33 9.85
CA GLU A 67 19.45 -26.49 10.45
C GLU A 67 18.36 -25.98 9.50
N PHE A 68 18.55 -24.79 8.92
CA PHE A 68 17.66 -24.26 7.89
C PHE A 68 17.51 -25.21 6.71
N ALA A 69 18.62 -25.76 6.20
CA ALA A 69 18.61 -26.69 5.08
C ALA A 69 17.82 -27.96 5.44
N GLN A 70 18.08 -28.56 6.60
CA GLN A 70 17.40 -29.75 7.09
C GLN A 70 15.89 -29.52 7.22
N ARG A 71 15.46 -28.46 7.93
CA ARG A 71 14.03 -28.14 8.08
C ARG A 71 13.34 -27.89 6.75
N ASN A 72 14.07 -27.42 5.74
CA ASN A 72 13.54 -27.13 4.41
C ASN A 72 13.79 -28.24 3.36
N ASN A 73 14.06 -29.46 3.82
CA ASN A 73 14.28 -30.64 2.98
C ASN A 73 15.36 -30.40 1.89
N GLN A 74 16.40 -29.65 2.25
CA GLN A 74 17.58 -29.41 1.42
C GLN A 74 18.77 -30.18 1.99
N ARG A 75 19.66 -30.66 1.12
CA ARG A 75 20.94 -31.22 1.54
C ARG A 75 21.96 -30.09 1.73
N GLY A 76 22.63 -30.06 2.88
CA GLY A 76 23.70 -29.11 3.17
C GLY A 76 24.35 -29.41 4.53
N ASP A 77 25.67 -29.37 4.58
CA ASP A 77 26.45 -29.54 5.81
C ASP A 77 26.64 -28.23 6.59
N GLY A 78 26.18 -27.10 6.03
CA GLY A 78 26.28 -25.77 6.61
C GLY A 78 27.56 -25.01 6.26
N GLU A 79 28.56 -25.67 5.67
CA GLU A 79 29.86 -25.05 5.36
C GLU A 79 29.76 -24.04 4.19
N TRP A 80 28.72 -24.16 3.37
CA TRP A 80 28.37 -23.21 2.33
C TRP A 80 26.88 -23.26 2.01
N VAL A 81 26.37 -22.18 1.41
CA VAL A 81 24.99 -22.06 0.95
C VAL A 81 24.92 -22.42 -0.53
N SER A 82 24.15 -23.45 -0.86
CA SER A 82 23.89 -23.80 -2.26
C SER A 82 22.86 -22.88 -2.91
N PRO A 83 22.83 -22.78 -4.25
CA PRO A 83 21.78 -22.02 -4.94
C PRO A 83 20.36 -22.49 -4.58
N ALA A 84 20.17 -23.79 -4.31
CA ALA A 84 18.90 -24.34 -3.87
C ALA A 84 18.53 -23.86 -2.46
N ILE A 85 19.48 -23.90 -1.51
CA ILE A 85 19.30 -23.36 -0.16
C ILE A 85 18.99 -21.87 -0.21
N ALA A 86 19.74 -21.08 -0.99
CA ALA A 86 19.52 -19.64 -1.12
C ALA A 86 18.13 -19.30 -1.70
N LYS A 87 17.69 -20.02 -2.74
CA LYS A 87 16.34 -19.84 -3.30
C LYS A 87 15.26 -20.17 -2.27
N ARG A 88 15.43 -21.26 -1.52
CA ARG A 88 14.50 -21.68 -0.47
C ARG A 88 14.49 -20.71 0.71
N LEU A 89 15.64 -20.15 1.08
CA LEU A 89 15.80 -19.10 2.10
C LEU A 89 14.96 -17.89 1.74
N ILE A 90 15.09 -17.40 0.50
CA ILE A 90 14.28 -16.27 0.00
C ILE A 90 12.80 -16.62 -0.04
N ALA A 91 12.43 -17.82 -0.49
CA ALA A 91 11.02 -18.24 -0.53
C ALA A 91 10.38 -18.27 0.87
N ARG A 92 11.09 -18.78 1.89
CA ARG A 92 10.62 -18.77 3.29
C ARG A 92 10.55 -17.36 3.84
N TYR A 93 11.56 -16.54 3.54
CA TYR A 93 11.58 -15.15 3.97
C TYR A 93 10.40 -14.34 3.39
N ASP A 94 10.04 -14.59 2.13
CA ASP A 94 8.98 -13.87 1.43
C ASP A 94 7.57 -14.14 1.97
N ILE A 95 7.34 -15.29 2.63
CA ILE A 95 6.03 -15.67 3.19
C ILE A 95 5.98 -15.54 4.72
N LEU A 96 7.10 -15.20 5.37
CA LEU A 96 7.23 -15.14 6.83
C LEU A 96 6.15 -14.26 7.48
N ASP A 97 5.91 -13.08 6.91
CA ASP A 97 4.92 -12.14 7.43
C ASP A 97 3.49 -12.64 7.22
N ASP A 98 3.22 -13.38 6.13
CA ASP A 98 1.91 -14.00 5.89
C ASP A 98 1.63 -15.09 6.95
N LEU A 99 2.64 -15.90 7.28
CA LEU A 99 2.51 -16.90 8.34
C LEU A 99 2.26 -16.26 9.72
N ARG A 100 3.00 -15.19 10.05
CA ARG A 100 2.76 -14.41 11.28
C ARG A 100 1.33 -13.84 11.31
N HIS A 101 0.86 -13.28 10.20
CA HIS A 101 -0.50 -12.75 10.10
C HIS A 101 -1.57 -13.81 10.36
N LEU A 102 -1.37 -15.04 9.87
CA LEU A 102 -2.25 -16.15 10.16
C LEU A 102 -2.20 -16.54 11.65
N ASN A 103 -1.01 -16.65 12.23
CA ASN A 103 -0.84 -17.02 13.64
C ASN A 103 -1.62 -16.08 14.56
N ASN A 104 -1.54 -14.78 14.34
CA ASN A 104 -2.26 -13.80 15.15
C ASN A 104 -3.77 -13.91 14.98
N ALA A 105 -4.23 -14.16 13.75
CA ALA A 105 -5.66 -14.33 13.50
C ALA A 105 -6.20 -15.57 14.21
N VAL A 106 -5.37 -16.61 14.38
CA VAL A 106 -5.70 -17.80 15.18
C VAL A 106 -5.70 -17.45 16.67
N GLU A 107 -4.63 -16.85 17.19
CA GLU A 107 -4.48 -16.48 18.60
C GLU A 107 -5.55 -15.51 19.09
N GLU A 108 -5.91 -14.53 18.27
CA GLU A 108 -6.96 -13.55 18.58
C GLU A 108 -8.38 -14.07 18.28
N ASN A 109 -8.52 -15.34 17.86
CA ASN A 109 -9.79 -15.96 17.44
C ASN A 109 -10.54 -15.15 16.36
N LYS A 110 -9.80 -14.57 15.41
CA LYS A 110 -10.30 -13.75 14.30
C LYS A 110 -10.31 -14.46 12.95
N ALA A 111 -9.71 -15.64 12.83
CA ALA A 111 -9.54 -16.34 11.54
C ALA A 111 -10.88 -16.44 10.77
N GLU A 112 -11.93 -16.94 11.40
CA GLU A 112 -13.23 -17.12 10.72
C GLU A 112 -13.90 -15.81 10.28
N ARG A 113 -13.58 -14.70 10.95
CA ARG A 113 -14.07 -13.34 10.64
C ARG A 113 -13.27 -12.67 9.53
N LEU A 114 -12.06 -13.13 9.25
CA LEU A 114 -11.17 -12.52 8.26
C LEU A 114 -11.19 -13.28 6.93
N TYR A 115 -11.26 -14.60 6.97
CA TYR A 115 -11.00 -15.47 5.82
C TYR A 115 -12.26 -16.19 5.34
N TYR A 116 -13.13 -15.47 4.63
CA TYR A 116 -14.35 -16.02 4.03
C TYR A 116 -14.62 -15.47 2.63
N ARG A 117 -15.41 -16.20 1.84
CA ARG A 117 -15.79 -15.82 0.47
C ARG A 117 -16.54 -14.49 0.48
N GLY A 118 -16.04 -13.52 -0.28
CA GLY A 118 -16.57 -12.15 -0.28
C GLY A 118 -16.07 -11.27 0.87
N SER A 119 -15.07 -11.71 1.64
CA SER A 119 -14.46 -10.91 2.69
C SER A 119 -13.95 -9.56 2.16
N PRO A 120 -14.24 -8.44 2.85
CA PRO A 120 -13.69 -7.13 2.50
C PRO A 120 -12.21 -6.99 2.92
N HIS A 121 -11.67 -7.97 3.66
CA HIS A 121 -10.31 -7.94 4.19
C HIS A 121 -9.29 -8.45 3.16
N ALA A 122 -9.08 -7.69 2.08
CA ALA A 122 -8.21 -8.09 0.97
C ALA A 122 -6.81 -8.54 1.42
N THR A 123 -6.23 -7.87 2.42
CA THR A 123 -4.96 -8.23 3.08
C THR A 123 -4.98 -9.66 3.62
N ALA A 124 -5.99 -10.03 4.39
CA ALA A 124 -6.12 -11.37 4.95
C ALA A 124 -6.34 -12.40 3.82
N VAL A 125 -7.15 -12.07 2.84
CA VAL A 125 -7.36 -12.98 1.70
C VAL A 125 -6.05 -13.26 0.96
N VAL A 126 -5.20 -12.25 0.73
CA VAL A 126 -3.88 -12.49 0.15
C VAL A 126 -3.06 -13.43 1.02
N VAL A 127 -3.00 -13.20 2.33
CA VAL A 127 -2.26 -14.07 3.26
C VAL A 127 -2.67 -15.54 3.06
N LEU A 128 -3.98 -15.82 3.05
CA LEU A 128 -4.46 -17.18 2.82
C LEU A 128 -4.04 -17.73 1.44
N GLN A 129 -4.16 -16.93 0.38
CA GLN A 129 -3.79 -17.35 -0.96
C GLN A 129 -2.29 -17.68 -1.07
N THR A 130 -1.42 -16.84 -0.49
CA THR A 130 0.04 -17.09 -0.49
C THR A 130 0.37 -18.38 0.25
N LEU A 131 -0.20 -18.59 1.45
CA LEU A 131 0.08 -19.77 2.26
C LEU A 131 -0.43 -21.06 1.61
N LEU A 132 -1.62 -21.02 1.00
CA LEU A 132 -2.14 -22.16 0.22
C LEU A 132 -1.28 -22.46 -1.01
N ASN A 133 -0.80 -21.44 -1.72
CA ASN A 133 0.12 -21.64 -2.83
C ASN A 133 1.42 -22.30 -2.38
N GLU A 134 2.01 -21.86 -1.26
CA GLU A 134 3.21 -22.47 -0.70
C GLU A 134 2.98 -23.94 -0.31
N LEU A 135 1.79 -24.27 0.18
CA LEU A 135 1.39 -25.64 0.52
C LEU A 135 1.08 -26.52 -0.72
N GLY A 136 1.21 -25.97 -1.93
CA GLY A 136 1.10 -26.68 -3.20
C GLY A 136 -0.24 -26.52 -3.92
N PHE A 137 -1.12 -25.62 -3.48
CA PHE A 137 -2.46 -25.42 -4.06
C PHE A 137 -2.54 -24.28 -5.08
N GLY A 138 -1.42 -23.98 -5.74
CA GLY A 138 -1.33 -22.92 -6.74
C GLY A 138 -2.20 -23.17 -7.98
N ALA A 139 -2.42 -24.43 -8.35
CA ALA A 139 -3.27 -24.79 -9.48
C ALA A 139 -4.75 -24.44 -9.21
N GLU A 140 -5.26 -24.76 -8.03
CA GLU A 140 -6.63 -24.45 -7.62
C GLU A 140 -6.88 -22.94 -7.53
N LEU A 141 -5.88 -22.21 -7.03
CA LEU A 141 -5.84 -20.74 -6.99
C LEU A 141 -5.79 -20.10 -8.38
N ASN A 142 -5.39 -20.85 -9.41
CA ASN A 142 -4.99 -20.30 -10.70
C ASN A 142 -3.91 -19.21 -10.52
N TRP A 143 -2.89 -19.56 -9.76
CA TRP A 143 -1.84 -18.66 -9.29
C TRP A 143 -1.07 -17.99 -10.43
N ILE A 144 -0.83 -18.70 -11.54
CA ILE A 144 -0.13 -18.13 -12.71
C ILE A 144 -0.88 -16.92 -13.26
N LYS A 145 -2.22 -16.97 -13.26
CA LYS A 145 -3.06 -15.90 -13.81
C LYS A 145 -3.30 -14.76 -12.82
N TYR A 146 -3.59 -15.10 -11.56
CA TYR A 146 -4.10 -14.12 -10.59
C TYR A 146 -3.13 -13.82 -9.44
N GLY A 147 -2.17 -14.71 -9.18
CA GLY A 147 -1.37 -14.65 -7.96
C GLY A 147 -2.25 -14.61 -6.72
N ALA A 148 -1.82 -13.84 -5.72
CA ALA A 148 -2.67 -13.47 -4.60
C ALA A 148 -3.31 -12.09 -4.85
N ASP A 149 -4.55 -12.11 -5.35
CA ASP A 149 -5.32 -10.93 -5.77
C ASP A 149 -6.13 -10.29 -4.62
N GLY A 150 -6.16 -10.93 -3.45
CA GLY A 150 -6.94 -10.45 -2.30
C GLY A 150 -8.45 -10.60 -2.45
N GLN A 151 -8.91 -11.30 -3.50
CA GLN A 151 -10.32 -11.60 -3.72
C GLN A 151 -10.62 -13.03 -3.32
N TYR A 152 -11.47 -13.21 -2.31
CA TYR A 152 -11.88 -14.55 -1.90
C TYR A 152 -12.99 -15.01 -2.84
N GLY A 153 -12.58 -15.43 -4.04
CA GLY A 153 -13.45 -15.92 -5.10
C GLY A 153 -13.39 -17.44 -5.27
N GLY A 154 -13.76 -17.91 -6.46
CA GLY A 154 -13.81 -19.35 -6.77
C GLY A 154 -12.46 -20.07 -6.68
N GLY A 155 -11.34 -19.40 -6.99
CA GLY A 155 -10.00 -19.96 -6.86
C GLY A 155 -9.63 -20.28 -5.42
N THR A 156 -9.73 -19.29 -4.54
CA THR A 156 -9.49 -19.45 -3.09
C THR A 156 -10.41 -20.50 -2.48
N THR A 157 -11.69 -20.54 -2.88
CA THR A 157 -12.63 -21.58 -2.42
C THR A 157 -12.19 -22.99 -2.82
N ARG A 158 -11.77 -23.19 -4.06
CA ARG A 158 -11.27 -24.51 -4.50
C ARG A 158 -10.00 -24.90 -3.78
N ALA A 159 -9.06 -23.96 -3.61
CA ALA A 159 -7.78 -24.20 -2.96
C ALA A 159 -7.96 -24.58 -1.49
N LEU A 160 -8.78 -23.83 -0.74
CA LEU A 160 -9.05 -24.16 0.66
C LEU A 160 -9.79 -25.50 0.80
N LYS A 161 -10.74 -25.80 -0.10
CA LYS A 161 -11.43 -27.09 -0.11
C LYS A 161 -10.47 -28.25 -0.40
N ALA A 162 -9.56 -28.07 -1.36
CA ALA A 162 -8.54 -29.06 -1.70
C ALA A 162 -7.56 -29.29 -0.54
N PHE A 163 -7.13 -28.23 0.13
CA PHE A 163 -6.33 -28.30 1.34
C PHE A 163 -7.06 -29.03 2.47
N ALA A 164 -8.30 -28.64 2.76
CA ALA A 164 -9.12 -29.31 3.78
C ALA A 164 -9.25 -30.82 3.52
N ARG A 165 -9.49 -31.21 2.27
CA ARG A 165 -9.51 -32.63 1.87
C ARG A 165 -8.17 -33.32 2.11
N LYS A 166 -7.05 -32.67 1.78
CA LYS A 166 -5.69 -33.23 2.02
C LYS A 166 -5.41 -33.42 3.51
N GLU A 167 -5.94 -32.54 4.36
CA GLU A 167 -5.78 -32.59 5.82
C GLU A 167 -6.87 -33.43 6.52
N GLY A 168 -7.80 -34.04 5.78
CA GLY A 168 -8.88 -34.85 6.36
C GLY A 168 -9.96 -34.03 7.10
N VAL A 169 -10.05 -32.73 6.86
CA VAL A 169 -11.00 -31.81 7.50
C VAL A 169 -12.19 -31.56 6.58
N ARG A 170 -13.42 -31.65 7.11
CA ARG A 170 -14.63 -31.34 6.33
C ARG A 170 -14.74 -29.83 6.12
N SER A 171 -14.76 -29.40 4.86
CA SER A 171 -14.96 -27.99 4.49
C SER A 171 -15.57 -27.84 3.09
N ASP A 172 -16.39 -26.82 2.91
CA ASP A 172 -16.88 -26.40 1.59
C ASP A 172 -15.94 -25.39 0.90
N GLY A 173 -14.88 -24.95 1.59
CA GLY A 173 -13.92 -23.96 1.12
C GLY A 173 -14.43 -22.52 1.11
N ARG A 174 -15.63 -22.22 1.61
CA ARG A 174 -16.18 -20.85 1.61
C ARG A 174 -15.71 -20.02 2.80
N LYS A 175 -15.18 -20.66 3.84
CA LYS A 175 -14.66 -20.03 5.05
C LYS A 175 -13.52 -20.88 5.60
N MET A 176 -12.46 -20.24 6.08
CA MET A 176 -11.41 -20.92 6.83
C MET A 176 -11.83 -21.02 8.30
N THR A 177 -12.04 -22.24 8.76
CA THR A 177 -12.29 -22.54 10.18
C THR A 177 -11.01 -22.41 10.99
N ILE A 178 -11.13 -22.27 12.31
CA ILE A 178 -9.96 -22.26 13.20
C ILE A 178 -9.12 -23.54 13.07
N GLU A 179 -9.77 -24.69 12.86
CA GLU A 179 -9.09 -25.97 12.64
C GLU A 179 -8.21 -25.93 11.39
N LEU A 180 -8.73 -25.46 10.25
CA LEU A 180 -7.95 -25.33 9.02
C LEU A 180 -6.81 -24.32 9.16
N ALA A 181 -7.04 -23.22 9.87
CA ALA A 181 -6.00 -22.24 10.14
C ALA A 181 -4.85 -22.86 10.97
N ASN A 182 -5.18 -23.67 11.98
CA ASN A 182 -4.20 -24.43 12.75
C ASN A 182 -3.43 -25.44 11.88
N ARG A 183 -4.10 -26.16 10.98
CA ARG A 183 -3.43 -27.07 10.03
C ARG A 183 -2.43 -26.34 9.13
N ILE A 184 -2.80 -25.18 8.58
CA ILE A 184 -1.87 -24.38 7.76
C ILE A 184 -0.65 -23.96 8.59
N ARG A 185 -0.89 -23.48 9.83
CA ARG A 185 0.19 -23.11 10.75
C ARG A 185 1.13 -24.27 11.00
N GLU A 186 0.61 -25.42 11.43
CA GLU A 186 1.40 -26.64 11.72
C GLU A 186 2.25 -27.08 10.52
N ARG A 187 1.68 -27.04 9.31
CA ARG A 187 2.39 -27.43 8.08
C ARG A 187 3.52 -26.48 7.71
N LEU A 188 3.43 -25.21 8.07
CA LEU A 188 4.39 -24.19 7.66
C LEU A 188 5.41 -23.86 8.73
N THR A 189 5.06 -23.87 10.01
CA THR A 189 5.99 -23.50 11.11
C THR A 189 7.18 -24.46 11.20
N GLY A 190 7.01 -25.73 10.83
CA GLY A 190 8.10 -26.72 10.81
C GLY A 190 9.28 -26.38 9.88
N TYR A 191 9.10 -25.44 8.94
CA TYR A 191 10.17 -24.97 8.06
C TYR A 191 11.05 -23.86 8.66
N TYR A 192 10.67 -23.31 9.81
CA TYR A 192 11.31 -22.18 10.47
C TYR A 192 12.01 -22.64 11.75
N GLY A 193 12.92 -21.82 12.27
CA GLY A 193 13.58 -22.09 13.54
C GLY A 193 12.64 -21.82 14.73
N ASP A 194 12.97 -22.42 15.88
CA ASP A 194 12.09 -22.38 17.07
C ASP A 194 11.93 -20.95 17.65
N GLY A 195 12.88 -20.06 17.35
CA GLY A 195 12.80 -18.63 17.69
C GLY A 195 11.77 -17.83 16.89
N LEU A 196 10.98 -18.46 16.01
CA LEU A 196 9.88 -17.78 15.29
C LEU A 196 8.76 -17.30 16.25
N VAL A 197 8.63 -17.95 17.41
CA VAL A 197 7.56 -17.75 18.40
C VAL A 197 7.98 -16.77 19.51
N GLU A 198 9.26 -16.39 19.59
CA GLU A 198 9.77 -15.54 20.67
C GLU A 198 9.98 -14.09 20.23
N ASP A 199 9.54 -13.15 21.07
CA ASP A 199 9.80 -11.73 20.95
C ASP A 199 11.32 -11.46 20.99
N VAL A 200 11.91 -11.16 19.83
CA VAL A 200 13.32 -10.79 19.74
C VAL A 200 13.56 -9.46 20.48
N LYS A 201 14.28 -9.50 21.61
CA LYS A 201 14.72 -8.32 22.37
C LYS A 201 15.86 -7.57 21.65
N PRO A 202 15.92 -6.22 21.76
CA PRO A 202 16.68 -5.37 20.84
C PRO A 202 18.18 -5.25 21.16
N VAL A 203 18.99 -5.13 20.10
CA VAL A 203 20.37 -4.58 20.14
C VAL A 203 20.34 -3.13 19.63
N LYS A 204 20.78 -2.17 20.44
CA LYS A 204 20.93 -0.75 20.08
C LYS A 204 22.35 -0.45 19.61
N LYS A 205 22.49 0.25 18.48
CA LYS A 205 23.63 1.16 18.22
C LYS A 205 23.12 2.45 17.58
N SER A 206 23.55 3.59 18.13
CA SER A 206 23.23 4.93 17.62
C SER A 206 24.47 5.58 17.02
N THR A 207 24.26 6.36 15.98
CA THR A 207 25.07 7.50 15.48
C THR A 207 24.29 8.08 14.31
N GLN A 208 23.80 9.34 14.42
CA GLN A 208 23.18 10.22 13.40
C GLN A 208 22.64 9.62 12.07
N LYS A 209 22.02 8.46 12.16
CA LYS A 209 21.43 7.65 11.09
C LYS A 209 20.09 7.18 11.63
N LEU A 210 19.09 7.04 10.76
CA LEU A 210 17.76 6.57 11.17
C LEU A 210 17.90 5.33 12.06
N SER A 211 17.33 5.39 13.26
CA SER A 211 17.23 4.24 14.12
C SER A 211 16.03 3.43 13.65
N ILE A 212 16.31 2.22 13.14
CA ILE A 212 15.28 1.29 12.68
C ILE A 212 15.24 0.14 13.68
N ARG A 213 14.08 -0.06 14.29
CA ARG A 213 13.83 -1.15 15.22
C ARG A 213 12.61 -1.94 14.79
N ALA A 214 12.78 -3.25 14.60
CA ALA A 214 11.66 -4.16 14.47
C ALA A 214 11.19 -4.64 15.85
N ALA A 215 9.89 -4.84 16.00
CA ALA A 215 9.25 -5.48 17.15
C ALA A 215 8.03 -6.25 16.66
N VAL A 216 7.50 -7.15 17.47
CA VAL A 216 6.19 -7.78 17.23
C VAL A 216 5.21 -7.23 18.27
N GLU A 217 4.08 -6.69 17.82
CA GLU A 217 3.06 -6.11 18.72
C GLU A 217 1.66 -6.48 18.24
N GLY A 218 0.91 -7.18 19.10
CA GLY A 218 -0.35 -7.83 18.69
C GLY A 218 -0.09 -8.75 17.52
N GLY A 219 1.05 -9.46 17.56
CA GLY A 219 1.52 -10.39 16.54
C GLY A 219 1.92 -9.77 15.19
N ARG A 220 1.70 -8.47 14.99
CA ARG A 220 2.13 -7.80 13.75
C ARG A 220 3.56 -7.34 13.91
N SER A 221 4.38 -7.56 12.86
CA SER A 221 5.70 -6.95 12.80
C SER A 221 5.56 -5.43 12.67
N ARG A 222 6.10 -4.70 13.65
CA ARG A 222 6.14 -3.25 13.73
C ARG A 222 7.55 -2.78 13.46
N ILE A 223 7.67 -1.77 12.61
CA ILE A 223 8.94 -1.11 12.34
C ILE A 223 8.87 0.29 12.92
N TYR A 224 9.71 0.53 13.90
CA TYR A 224 9.93 1.84 14.48
C TYR A 224 11.08 2.49 13.74
N VAL A 225 10.82 3.65 13.14
CA VAL A 225 11.86 4.46 12.52
C VAL A 225 11.91 5.79 13.24
N SER A 226 13.09 6.18 13.73
CA SER A 226 13.27 7.44 14.45
C SER A 226 14.57 8.17 14.12
N VAL A 227 14.50 9.51 14.14
CA VAL A 227 15.66 10.41 14.11
C VAL A 227 15.26 11.76 14.69
N ALA A 228 16.18 12.41 15.43
CA ALA A 228 16.04 13.77 15.93
C ALA A 228 14.68 14.06 16.62
N GLY A 229 14.24 13.17 17.51
CA GLY A 229 12.98 13.33 18.26
C GLY A 229 11.72 12.90 17.52
N ASN A 230 11.77 12.72 16.20
CA ASN A 230 10.65 12.23 15.40
C ASN A 230 10.68 10.70 15.34
N GLN A 231 9.53 10.05 15.60
CA GLN A 231 9.38 8.60 15.49
C GLN A 231 8.04 8.22 14.87
N VAL A 232 8.07 7.25 13.96
CA VAL A 232 6.88 6.61 13.40
C VAL A 232 6.88 5.12 13.73
N ARG A 233 5.67 4.59 13.98
CA ARG A 233 5.43 3.15 14.10
C ARG A 233 4.72 2.65 12.85
N LEU A 234 5.48 2.03 11.97
CA LEU A 234 5.00 1.41 10.74
C LEU A 234 4.58 -0.04 11.01
N THR A 235 3.65 -0.55 10.22
CA THR A 235 3.30 -1.97 10.22
C THR A 235 3.94 -2.63 9.03
N ARG A 236 4.82 -3.61 9.25
CA ARG A 236 5.39 -4.42 8.18
C ARG A 236 4.29 -5.31 7.60
N PHE A 237 4.25 -5.37 6.28
CA PHE A 237 3.35 -6.23 5.54
C PHE A 237 3.99 -6.61 4.21
N LYS A 238 4.11 -7.91 3.93
CA LYS A 238 4.76 -8.44 2.72
C LYS A 238 6.14 -7.82 2.45
N LYS A 239 6.27 -7.14 1.31
CA LYS A 239 7.52 -6.56 0.79
C LYS A 239 7.88 -5.21 1.40
N GLY A 240 7.01 -4.62 2.23
CA GLY A 240 7.20 -3.26 2.72
C GLY A 240 6.48 -3.00 4.02
N VAL A 241 6.06 -1.75 4.19
CA VAL A 241 5.43 -1.24 5.41
C VAL A 241 4.26 -0.33 5.05
N TYR A 242 3.35 -0.14 5.99
CA TYR A 242 2.31 0.87 5.87
C TYR A 242 2.05 1.59 7.19
N PHE A 243 1.51 2.80 7.07
CA PHE A 243 1.00 3.62 8.16
C PHE A 243 -0.22 4.38 7.66
N TYR A 244 -1.33 4.28 8.39
CA TYR A 244 -2.59 4.93 8.00
C TYR A 244 -2.59 6.45 8.17
N GLY A 245 -1.51 7.03 8.71
CA GLY A 245 -1.46 8.45 9.03
C GLY A 245 -2.23 8.81 10.31
N ARG A 246 -2.02 10.04 10.77
CA ARG A 246 -2.72 10.71 11.87
C ARG A 246 -3.18 12.11 11.51
N ARG A 247 -2.71 12.67 10.39
CA ARG A 247 -3.03 14.02 9.92
C ARG A 247 -4.24 13.95 9.00
N LYS A 248 -5.43 14.14 9.55
CA LYS A 248 -6.65 14.18 8.75
C LYS A 248 -6.64 15.45 7.87
N PRO A 249 -7.00 15.37 6.59
CA PRO A 249 -7.03 16.56 5.74
C PRO A 249 -8.07 17.58 6.24
N ILE A 250 -9.21 17.12 6.76
CA ILE A 250 -10.24 18.01 7.30
C ILE A 250 -9.74 18.87 8.48
N ASP A 251 -8.99 18.28 9.40
CA ASP A 251 -8.44 19.01 10.56
C ASP A 251 -7.46 20.10 10.09
N TYR A 252 -6.66 19.80 9.07
CA TYR A 252 -5.75 20.76 8.45
C TYR A 252 -6.51 21.89 7.73
N ILE A 253 -7.48 21.55 6.89
CA ILE A 253 -8.27 22.52 6.11
C ILE A 253 -8.94 23.54 7.02
N HIS A 254 -9.56 23.09 8.12
CA HIS A 254 -10.22 23.99 9.06
C HIS A 254 -9.25 24.96 9.75
N THR A 255 -8.00 24.55 9.97
CA THR A 255 -7.02 25.33 10.72
C THR A 255 -6.10 26.17 9.83
N ASN A 256 -5.99 25.85 8.54
CA ASN A 256 -5.01 26.45 7.61
C ASN A 256 -5.66 26.98 6.33
N ARG A 257 -6.92 27.45 6.40
CA ARG A 257 -7.65 27.97 5.23
C ARG A 257 -6.91 29.08 4.49
N SER A 258 -6.25 29.99 5.22
CA SER A 258 -5.42 31.04 4.61
C SER A 258 -4.29 30.46 3.77
N SER A 259 -3.56 29.47 4.30
CA SER A 259 -2.46 28.80 3.59
C SER A 259 -2.93 28.07 2.33
N LEU A 260 -4.19 27.62 2.29
CA LEU A 260 -4.80 27.03 1.10
C LEU A 260 -5.13 28.08 0.04
N ASN A 261 -5.58 29.26 0.46
CA ASN A 261 -5.78 30.40 -0.43
C ASN A 261 -4.45 30.90 -1.02
N ASP A 262 -3.37 30.88 -0.23
CA ASP A 262 -2.03 31.28 -0.68
C ASP A 262 -1.48 30.36 -1.79
N VAL A 263 -1.88 29.09 -1.80
CA VAL A 263 -1.61 28.15 -2.91
C VAL A 263 -2.70 28.19 -4.00
N GLY A 264 -3.49 29.26 -4.06
CA GLY A 264 -4.41 29.54 -5.15
C GLY A 264 -5.76 28.84 -5.09
N LEU A 265 -6.15 28.25 -3.95
CA LEU A 265 -7.46 27.63 -3.81
C LEU A 265 -8.54 28.66 -3.47
N THR A 266 -9.72 28.51 -4.07
CA THR A 266 -10.89 29.33 -3.70
C THR A 266 -11.61 28.74 -2.50
N ASP A 267 -12.36 29.58 -1.77
CA ASP A 267 -13.16 29.15 -0.63
C ASP A 267 -14.15 28.02 -0.96
N SER A 268 -14.74 28.03 -2.16
CA SER A 268 -15.66 26.98 -2.60
C SER A 268 -14.93 25.67 -2.98
N ALA A 269 -13.73 25.75 -3.55
CA ALA A 269 -12.90 24.59 -3.79
C ALA A 269 -12.48 23.92 -2.47
N ILE A 270 -12.15 24.74 -1.47
CA ILE A 270 -11.84 24.28 -0.12
C ILE A 270 -13.06 23.59 0.50
N ASN A 271 -14.27 24.16 0.37
CA ASN A 271 -15.52 23.53 0.83
C ASN A 271 -15.73 22.15 0.21
N VAL A 272 -15.53 22.02 -1.10
CA VAL A 272 -15.60 20.72 -1.80
C VAL A 272 -14.60 19.72 -1.20
N MET A 273 -13.36 20.14 -0.90
CA MET A 273 -12.37 19.26 -0.28
C MET A 273 -12.72 18.84 1.14
N VAL A 274 -13.37 19.69 1.94
CA VAL A 274 -13.88 19.29 3.25
C VAL A 274 -14.80 18.08 3.11
N ALA A 275 -15.76 18.14 2.17
CA ALA A 275 -16.73 17.07 1.96
C ALA A 275 -16.13 15.77 1.40
N VAL A 276 -15.09 15.87 0.56
CA VAL A 276 -14.42 14.69 -0.01
C VAL A 276 -13.43 14.07 0.99
N SER A 277 -12.71 14.89 1.76
CA SER A 277 -11.59 14.44 2.58
C SER A 277 -11.94 13.42 3.67
N GLU A 278 -13.14 13.48 4.26
CA GLU A 278 -13.56 12.50 5.29
C GLU A 278 -13.69 11.07 4.72
N ASN A 279 -13.85 10.94 3.40
CA ASN A 279 -13.90 9.65 2.71
C ASN A 279 -12.51 9.10 2.32
N GLU A 280 -11.44 9.85 2.57
CA GLU A 280 -10.11 9.62 2.01
C GLU A 280 -9.05 9.34 3.09
N GLY A 281 -7.81 9.11 2.66
CA GLY A 281 -6.69 8.84 3.55
C GLY A 281 -6.20 10.07 4.31
N ASN A 282 -5.29 9.84 5.25
CA ASN A 282 -4.59 10.92 5.97
C ASN A 282 -3.40 11.46 5.15
N LEU A 283 -3.05 12.73 5.39
CA LEU A 283 -1.97 13.45 4.71
C LEU A 283 -0.57 12.86 4.95
N ASP A 284 -0.38 12.15 6.08
CA ASP A 284 0.87 11.48 6.43
C ASP A 284 0.79 9.96 6.27
N ALA A 285 -0.20 9.46 5.52
CA ALA A 285 -0.33 8.03 5.24
C ALA A 285 0.71 7.57 4.22
N VAL A 286 1.34 6.41 4.48
CA VAL A 286 2.34 5.81 3.58
C VAL A 286 2.07 4.32 3.42
N ASN A 287 2.35 3.78 2.23
CA ASN A 287 2.36 2.33 1.99
C ASN A 287 3.44 1.98 0.97
N THR A 288 4.21 0.92 1.24
CA THR A 288 5.30 0.46 0.38
C THR A 288 5.25 -1.03 0.06
N TRP A 289 4.12 -1.72 0.24
CA TRP A 289 4.06 -3.19 0.13
C TRP A 289 3.42 -3.72 -1.17
N ASP A 290 2.58 -2.93 -1.83
CA ASP A 290 1.79 -3.37 -2.99
C ASP A 290 2.54 -3.25 -4.33
N ASN A 291 1.88 -3.48 -5.46
CA ASN A 291 2.48 -3.42 -6.79
C ASN A 291 2.87 -2.01 -7.28
N SER A 292 2.57 -0.97 -6.50
CA SER A 292 2.91 0.43 -6.77
C SER A 292 4.19 0.91 -6.09
N PHE A 293 4.85 0.04 -5.30
CA PHE A 293 6.15 0.24 -4.64
C PHE A 293 6.18 1.28 -3.53
N MET A 294 5.56 2.44 -3.73
CA MET A 294 5.32 3.46 -2.73
C MET A 294 4.05 4.24 -3.07
N THR A 295 3.22 4.48 -2.06
CA THR A 295 2.09 5.39 -2.09
C THR A 295 2.15 6.34 -0.89
N PHE A 296 1.67 7.56 -1.08
CA PHE A 296 1.72 8.62 -0.08
C PHE A 296 0.48 9.51 -0.14
N GLY A 297 0.14 10.09 1.01
CA GLY A 297 -0.82 11.19 1.12
C GLY A 297 -2.27 10.77 1.07
N MET A 298 -3.16 11.76 1.12
CA MET A 298 -4.59 11.54 1.31
C MET A 298 -5.25 10.69 0.20
N PHE A 299 -4.78 10.76 -1.04
CA PHE A 299 -5.29 9.91 -2.14
C PHE A 299 -4.40 8.70 -2.45
N GLN A 300 -3.38 8.43 -1.63
CA GLN A 300 -2.43 7.34 -1.84
C GLN A 300 -1.80 7.38 -3.25
N TRP A 301 -1.35 8.56 -3.68
CA TRP A 301 -0.70 8.75 -4.98
C TRP A 301 0.50 7.82 -5.10
N THR A 302 0.62 7.17 -6.26
CA THR A 302 1.52 6.02 -6.44
C THR A 302 2.82 6.40 -7.14
N ALA A 303 3.90 5.65 -6.89
CA ALA A 303 5.11 5.70 -7.73
C ALA A 303 4.93 4.99 -9.10
N GLY A 304 3.72 4.53 -9.43
CA GLY A 304 3.37 3.84 -10.67
C GLY A 304 3.63 2.33 -10.62
N ALA A 305 2.67 1.53 -11.08
CA ALA A 305 2.81 0.09 -11.15
C ALA A 305 3.73 -0.31 -12.32
N ARG A 306 4.38 -1.48 -12.21
CA ARG A 306 5.21 -2.05 -13.29
C ARG A 306 6.24 -1.06 -13.85
N ASN A 307 6.03 -0.63 -15.10
CA ASN A 307 6.86 0.32 -15.82
C ASN A 307 6.15 1.66 -16.07
N ASP A 308 4.91 1.79 -15.59
CA ASP A 308 4.07 2.96 -15.84
C ASP A 308 4.56 4.14 -14.97
N PRO A 309 4.40 5.39 -15.42
CA PRO A 309 4.61 6.55 -14.56
C PRO A 309 3.61 6.55 -13.39
N GLY A 310 3.92 7.31 -12.35
CA GLY A 310 3.09 7.43 -11.14
C GLY A 310 2.59 8.84 -10.91
N GLU A 311 1.47 9.00 -10.19
CA GLU A 311 0.95 10.30 -9.76
C GLU A 311 1.81 10.94 -8.64
N LEU A 312 2.52 10.14 -7.85
CA LEU A 312 3.34 10.63 -6.74
C LEU A 312 4.51 11.52 -7.18
N PRO A 313 5.24 11.21 -8.28
CA PRO A 313 6.18 12.14 -8.90
C PRO A 313 5.57 13.50 -9.28
N ALA A 314 4.33 13.55 -9.78
CA ALA A 314 3.68 14.82 -10.11
C ALA A 314 3.40 15.65 -8.85
N LEU A 315 2.94 15.03 -7.76
CA LEU A 315 2.83 15.68 -6.46
C LEU A 315 4.18 16.26 -5.99
N LEU A 316 5.25 15.47 -6.08
CA LEU A 316 6.58 15.90 -5.65
C LEU A 316 7.15 17.02 -6.53
N GLN A 317 6.81 17.03 -7.82
CA GLN A 317 7.13 18.14 -8.71
C GLN A 317 6.45 19.43 -8.23
N LYS A 318 5.16 19.39 -7.87
CA LYS A 318 4.45 20.56 -7.31
C LYS A 318 5.09 21.06 -6.01
N ILE A 319 5.52 20.14 -5.14
CA ILE A 319 6.28 20.52 -3.93
C ILE A 319 7.59 21.22 -4.29
N LYS A 320 8.33 20.68 -5.27
CA LYS A 320 9.60 21.24 -5.72
C LYS A 320 9.45 22.62 -6.36
N ASP A 321 8.40 22.82 -7.15
CA ASP A 321 8.12 24.08 -7.84
C ASP A 321 7.62 25.16 -6.87
N ALA A 322 6.84 24.77 -5.85
CA ALA A 322 6.37 25.68 -4.83
C ALA A 322 7.48 26.10 -3.84
N ASP A 323 8.30 25.16 -3.37
CA ASP A 323 9.39 25.43 -2.43
C ASP A 323 10.51 24.38 -2.56
N GLN A 324 11.55 24.76 -3.30
CA GLN A 324 12.72 23.92 -3.50
C GLN A 324 13.44 23.56 -2.18
N PRO A 325 13.66 24.48 -1.20
CA PRO A 325 14.16 24.12 0.13
C PRO A 325 13.37 23.02 0.86
N VAL A 326 12.03 23.06 0.86
CA VAL A 326 11.18 22.02 1.47
C VAL A 326 11.34 20.70 0.75
N PHE A 327 11.37 20.71 -0.59
CA PHE A 327 11.68 19.51 -1.37
C PHE A 327 13.06 18.92 -1.02
N GLN A 328 14.10 19.76 -0.93
CA GLN A 328 15.45 19.32 -0.57
C GLN A 328 15.51 18.75 0.85
N LYS A 329 14.81 19.36 1.79
CA LYS A 329 14.74 18.92 3.21
C LYS A 329 14.21 17.48 3.34
N TYR A 330 13.22 17.08 2.57
CA TYR A 330 12.59 15.76 2.71
C TYR A 330 13.05 14.73 1.69
N PHE A 331 13.41 15.15 0.48
CA PHE A 331 13.64 14.25 -0.65
C PHE A 331 15.01 14.46 -1.30
N GLY A 332 15.29 15.67 -1.77
CA GLY A 332 16.47 15.96 -2.59
C GLY A 332 17.82 15.70 -1.89
N ARG A 333 17.94 16.01 -0.59
CA ARG A 333 19.15 15.69 0.20
C ARG A 333 19.45 14.19 0.32
N HIS A 334 18.43 13.35 0.06
CA HIS A 334 18.53 11.88 0.04
C HIS A 334 18.60 11.35 -1.40
N ALA A 335 18.98 12.22 -2.35
CA ALA A 335 19.17 11.94 -3.76
C ALA A 335 17.92 11.44 -4.52
N LEU A 336 16.71 11.65 -3.98
CA LEU A 336 15.46 11.45 -4.72
C LEU A 336 15.12 12.72 -5.49
N ASP A 337 14.90 12.58 -6.78
CA ASP A 337 14.41 13.67 -7.64
C ASP A 337 13.28 13.19 -8.56
N VAL A 338 12.63 14.11 -9.26
CA VAL A 338 11.55 13.88 -10.22
C VAL A 338 12.06 14.09 -11.64
N ILE A 339 11.60 13.28 -12.60
CA ILE A 339 11.91 13.40 -14.02
C ILE A 339 10.69 13.02 -14.87
N ASP A 340 10.57 13.64 -16.05
CA ASP A 340 9.49 13.42 -17.01
C ASP A 340 8.08 13.54 -16.38
N ALA A 341 7.94 14.50 -15.45
CA ALA A 341 6.67 14.78 -14.80
C ALA A 341 5.84 15.78 -15.58
N ASN A 342 4.54 15.52 -15.63
CA ASN A 342 3.49 16.47 -15.99
C ASN A 342 2.50 16.60 -14.83
N GLU A 343 1.41 17.33 -15.05
CA GLU A 343 0.38 17.57 -14.04
C GLU A 343 -0.24 16.30 -13.42
N ILE A 344 -0.19 15.18 -14.13
CA ILE A 344 -0.85 13.93 -13.75
C ILE A 344 0.16 12.91 -13.23
N SER A 345 1.31 12.76 -13.89
CA SER A 345 2.24 11.68 -13.59
C SER A 345 3.68 11.97 -14.01
N GLY A 346 4.62 11.19 -13.48
CA GLY A 346 6.02 11.21 -13.87
C GLY A 346 6.81 10.01 -13.36
N PHE A 347 8.13 10.15 -13.31
CA PHE A 347 9.04 9.15 -12.73
C PHE A 347 9.91 9.78 -11.64
N PHE A 348 10.40 8.92 -10.74
CA PHE A 348 11.49 9.31 -9.84
C PHE A 348 12.85 9.00 -10.45
N THR A 349 13.85 9.78 -10.06
CA THR A 349 15.24 9.36 -10.06
C THR A 349 15.72 9.15 -8.63
N LEU A 350 16.63 8.19 -8.45
CA LEU A 350 17.31 7.97 -7.17
C LEU A 350 18.79 7.74 -7.43
N ASP A 351 19.64 8.60 -6.84
CA ASP A 351 21.07 8.71 -7.15
C ASP A 351 21.31 8.98 -8.64
N GLY A 352 20.50 9.87 -9.23
CA GLY A 352 20.56 10.20 -10.67
C GLY A 352 20.02 9.10 -11.61
N GLN A 353 19.63 7.93 -11.08
CA GLN A 353 19.08 6.84 -11.90
C GLN A 353 17.55 6.90 -11.97
N LYS A 354 16.99 7.01 -13.18
CA LYS A 354 15.54 6.90 -13.42
C LYS A 354 14.99 5.53 -12.98
N LEU A 355 13.92 5.54 -12.20
CA LEU A 355 13.22 4.35 -11.69
C LEU A 355 12.06 3.95 -12.62
N ALA A 356 12.39 3.54 -13.85
CA ALA A 356 11.40 3.24 -14.89
C ALA A 356 10.83 1.82 -14.84
N THR A 357 11.49 0.89 -14.14
CA THR A 357 11.08 -0.52 -14.10
C THR A 357 10.75 -0.97 -12.68
N SER A 358 9.98 -2.06 -12.57
CA SER A 358 9.67 -2.68 -11.27
C SER A 358 10.91 -2.93 -10.41
N SER A 359 11.97 -3.50 -11.00
CA SER A 359 13.21 -3.79 -10.28
C SER A 359 13.89 -2.54 -9.73
N GLN A 360 13.79 -1.41 -10.43
CA GLN A 360 14.35 -0.15 -9.97
C GLN A 360 13.47 0.47 -8.88
N LYS A 361 12.14 0.42 -9.03
CA LYS A 361 11.19 0.94 -8.05
C LYS A 361 11.16 0.17 -6.74
N GLU A 362 11.63 -1.09 -6.69
CA GLU A 362 11.82 -1.84 -5.42
C GLU A 362 12.71 -1.07 -4.41
N ARG A 363 13.59 -0.17 -4.89
CA ARG A 363 14.41 0.72 -4.04
C ARG A 363 13.58 1.69 -3.18
N LEU A 364 12.31 1.92 -3.52
CA LEU A 364 11.40 2.80 -2.78
C LEU A 364 10.72 2.08 -1.59
N ARG A 365 10.89 0.76 -1.45
CA ARG A 365 10.22 0.01 -0.38
C ARG A 365 10.87 0.09 1.00
N THR A 366 11.99 0.79 1.11
CA THR A 366 12.78 0.80 2.34
C THR A 366 12.07 1.58 3.44
N TYR A 367 12.43 1.29 4.69
CA TYR A 367 11.82 1.94 5.85
C TYR A 367 12.20 3.43 5.93
N GLU A 368 13.37 3.80 5.40
CA GLU A 368 13.82 5.18 5.28
C GLU A 368 12.88 5.99 4.39
N TRP A 369 12.51 5.47 3.22
CA TRP A 369 11.57 6.16 2.34
C TRP A 369 10.18 6.31 2.96
N ALA A 370 9.65 5.23 3.56
CA ALA A 370 8.39 5.31 4.30
C ALA A 370 8.44 6.37 5.41
N TYR A 371 9.58 6.50 6.10
CA TYR A 371 9.79 7.52 7.13
C TYR A 371 9.87 8.93 6.55
N TYR A 372 10.62 9.16 5.47
CA TYR A 372 10.78 10.50 4.88
C TYR A 372 9.46 11.04 4.33
N PHE A 373 8.67 10.19 3.66
CA PHE A 373 7.33 10.56 3.19
C PHE A 373 6.38 10.81 4.37
N TRP A 374 6.37 9.96 5.39
CA TRP A 374 5.59 10.20 6.61
C TRP A 374 5.97 11.53 7.29
N LEU A 375 7.27 11.85 7.34
CA LEU A 375 7.75 13.09 7.92
C LEU A 375 7.35 14.30 7.08
N ALA A 376 7.43 14.19 5.75
CA ALA A 376 7.00 15.23 4.82
C ALA A 376 5.49 15.52 4.94
N GLY A 377 4.64 14.50 5.12
CA GLY A 377 3.19 14.66 5.31
C GLY A 377 2.78 15.36 6.62
N GLN A 378 3.75 15.78 7.44
CA GLN A 378 3.53 16.63 8.62
C GLN A 378 3.94 18.09 8.39
N ASP A 379 4.56 18.41 7.26
CA ASP A 379 4.97 19.76 6.91
C ASP A 379 3.78 20.56 6.36
N PRO A 380 3.47 21.75 6.90
CA PRO A 380 2.30 22.51 6.47
C PRO A 380 2.26 22.81 4.97
N LEU A 381 3.41 23.06 4.32
CA LEU A 381 3.42 23.33 2.89
C LEU A 381 3.08 22.07 2.09
N VAL A 382 3.67 20.92 2.46
CA VAL A 382 3.37 19.64 1.82
C VAL A 382 1.89 19.30 1.97
N GLN A 383 1.31 19.56 3.15
CA GLN A 383 -0.13 19.36 3.39
C GLN A 383 -1.01 20.26 2.52
N SER A 384 -0.66 21.55 2.35
CA SER A 384 -1.35 22.44 1.41
C SER A 384 -1.28 21.94 -0.02
N ILE A 385 -0.10 21.49 -0.46
CA ILE A 385 0.12 21.01 -1.83
C ILE A 385 -0.60 19.68 -2.08
N GLU A 386 -0.73 18.79 -1.08
CA GLU A 386 -1.59 17.61 -1.22
C GLU A 386 -3.05 17.99 -1.51
N ILE A 387 -3.59 18.97 -0.79
CA ILE A 387 -4.98 19.43 -0.97
C ILE A 387 -5.14 20.11 -2.33
N GLN A 388 -4.17 20.95 -2.71
CA GLN A 388 -4.15 21.60 -4.02
C GLN A 388 -4.06 20.58 -5.15
N HIS A 389 -3.18 19.58 -5.03
CA HIS A 389 -3.01 18.53 -6.02
C HIS A 389 -4.27 17.66 -6.13
N ALA A 390 -4.91 17.31 -5.02
CA ALA A 390 -6.20 16.63 -4.99
C ALA A 390 -7.29 17.40 -5.75
N LEU A 391 -7.37 18.73 -5.57
CA LEU A 391 -8.30 19.61 -6.28
C LEU A 391 -7.98 19.75 -7.77
N SER A 392 -6.70 19.83 -8.16
CA SER A 392 -6.30 19.92 -9.57
C SER A 392 -6.76 18.72 -10.41
N ARG A 393 -7.19 17.63 -9.76
CA ARG A 393 -7.85 16.50 -10.43
C ARG A 393 -9.16 16.93 -11.12
N ILE A 394 -9.82 17.99 -10.67
CA ILE A 394 -11.04 18.55 -11.30
C ILE A 394 -10.75 18.95 -12.76
N ASP A 395 -9.57 19.49 -13.04
CA ASP A 395 -9.18 19.93 -14.39
C ASP A 395 -9.15 18.79 -15.41
N THR A 396 -8.93 17.56 -14.93
CA THR A 396 -8.86 16.37 -15.78
C THR A 396 -10.23 15.89 -16.29
N PHE A 397 -11.35 16.37 -15.73
CA PHE A 397 -12.68 15.92 -16.12
C PHE A 397 -13.74 17.01 -16.26
N TYR A 398 -13.67 18.11 -15.51
CA TYR A 398 -14.76 19.07 -15.39
C TYR A 398 -15.06 19.82 -16.70
N ARG A 399 -14.00 20.23 -17.40
CA ARG A 399 -14.04 20.82 -18.75
C ARG A 399 -13.27 20.03 -19.80
N ALA A 400 -12.94 18.77 -19.50
CA ALA A 400 -12.17 17.94 -20.41
C ALA A 400 -13.07 17.36 -21.53
N GLY A 401 -12.62 17.47 -22.79
CA GLY A 401 -13.36 16.96 -23.95
C GLY A 401 -13.69 15.46 -23.87
N GLY A 402 -12.77 14.65 -23.33
CA GLY A 402 -12.96 13.21 -23.14
C GLY A 402 -14.08 12.84 -22.17
N TYR A 403 -14.48 13.77 -21.30
CA TYR A 403 -15.54 13.58 -20.31
C TYR A 403 -16.89 14.16 -20.72
N ARG A 404 -17.03 14.69 -21.95
CA ARG A 404 -18.31 15.23 -22.42
C ARG A 404 -19.44 14.21 -22.31
N VAL A 405 -20.54 14.63 -21.69
CA VAL A 405 -21.77 13.87 -21.44
C VAL A 405 -22.80 14.32 -22.46
N LYS A 406 -23.18 13.44 -23.41
CA LYS A 406 -24.09 13.81 -24.52
C LYS A 406 -23.69 15.11 -25.23
N GLY A 407 -22.38 15.32 -25.42
CA GLY A 407 -21.82 16.50 -26.08
C GLY A 407 -21.57 17.72 -25.16
N LEU A 408 -22.09 17.74 -23.94
CA LEU A 408 -21.94 18.85 -22.99
C LEU A 408 -20.76 18.63 -22.04
N PHE A 409 -20.13 19.70 -21.55
CA PHE A 409 -19.14 19.56 -20.49
C PHE A 409 -19.81 19.23 -19.16
N ILE A 410 -19.08 18.57 -18.25
CA ILE A 410 -19.59 18.33 -16.90
C ILE A 410 -19.87 19.65 -16.19
N ALA A 411 -19.03 20.67 -16.42
CA ALA A 411 -19.22 22.04 -15.95
C ALA A 411 -20.50 22.72 -16.41
N ASP A 412 -21.15 22.24 -17.47
CA ASP A 412 -22.46 22.76 -17.88
C ASP A 412 -23.57 22.08 -17.06
N LEU A 413 -23.38 20.82 -16.68
CA LEU A 413 -24.40 20.00 -16.03
C LEU A 413 -24.44 20.19 -14.51
N VAL A 414 -23.28 20.20 -13.87
CA VAL A 414 -23.13 20.19 -12.41
C VAL A 414 -22.27 21.37 -12.01
N THR A 415 -22.82 22.27 -11.20
CA THR A 415 -22.19 23.55 -10.82
C THR A 415 -22.37 23.89 -9.34
N SER A 416 -22.97 22.98 -8.57
CA SER A 416 -23.04 23.08 -7.12
C SER A 416 -21.81 22.47 -6.44
N GLU A 417 -21.42 22.97 -5.27
CA GLU A 417 -20.34 22.39 -4.46
C GLU A 417 -20.67 20.94 -4.09
N TYR A 418 -21.91 20.66 -3.70
CA TYR A 418 -22.37 19.31 -3.38
C TYR A 418 -22.26 18.36 -4.57
N GLY A 419 -22.74 18.77 -5.73
CA GLY A 419 -22.60 17.97 -6.95
C GLY A 419 -21.14 17.70 -7.28
N MET A 420 -20.28 18.72 -7.19
CA MET A 420 -18.86 18.57 -7.50
C MET A 420 -18.09 17.71 -6.50
N GLY A 421 -18.39 17.78 -5.21
CA GLY A 421 -17.83 16.85 -4.22
C GLY A 421 -18.16 15.40 -4.53
N LEU A 422 -19.40 15.11 -4.94
CA LEU A 422 -19.82 13.75 -5.32
C LEU A 422 -19.17 13.25 -6.61
N LEU A 423 -18.92 14.14 -7.57
CA LEU A 423 -18.21 13.79 -8.81
C LEU A 423 -16.72 13.58 -8.56
N LEU A 424 -16.06 14.45 -7.78
CA LEU A 424 -14.65 14.29 -7.43
C LEU A 424 -14.41 12.98 -6.65
N ASP A 425 -15.23 12.70 -5.63
CA ASP A 425 -15.20 11.45 -4.86
C ASP A 425 -15.30 10.22 -5.78
N ASN A 426 -16.24 10.22 -6.74
CA ASN A 426 -16.34 9.15 -7.71
C ASN A 426 -15.14 9.12 -8.66
N HIS A 427 -14.60 10.26 -9.07
CA HIS A 427 -13.48 10.33 -10.01
C HIS A 427 -12.19 9.77 -9.40
N VAL A 428 -11.96 10.00 -8.09
CA VAL A 428 -10.85 9.39 -7.34
C VAL A 428 -10.96 7.86 -7.35
N ASN A 429 -12.16 7.31 -7.23
CA ASN A 429 -12.37 5.86 -7.07
C ASN A 429 -12.61 5.09 -8.38
N ARG A 430 -13.31 5.71 -9.33
CA ARG A 430 -13.79 5.13 -10.61
C ARG A 430 -13.90 6.24 -11.67
N PRO A 431 -12.78 6.81 -12.16
CA PRO A 431 -12.78 7.94 -13.08
C PRO A 431 -13.63 7.69 -14.33
N GLY A 432 -13.45 6.53 -14.97
CA GLY A 432 -14.20 6.15 -16.18
C GLY A 432 -15.71 5.93 -15.99
N TYR A 433 -16.24 5.99 -14.76
CA TYR A 433 -17.68 5.78 -14.51
C TYR A 433 -18.48 7.09 -14.45
N ILE A 434 -17.82 8.24 -14.34
CA ILE A 434 -18.48 9.56 -14.25
C ILE A 434 -19.41 9.78 -15.44
N LYS A 435 -18.84 9.75 -16.65
CA LYS A 435 -19.57 10.00 -17.90
C LYS A 435 -20.78 9.07 -18.07
N PRO A 436 -20.64 7.74 -18.09
CA PRO A 436 -21.79 6.86 -18.36
C PRO A 436 -22.82 6.87 -17.23
N CYS A 437 -22.45 7.21 -15.98
CA CYS A 437 -23.43 7.44 -14.91
C CYS A 437 -24.23 8.72 -15.14
N LEU A 438 -23.59 9.83 -15.52
CA LEU A 438 -24.26 11.08 -15.83
C LEU A 438 -25.16 10.96 -17.06
N GLU A 439 -24.74 10.25 -18.11
CA GLU A 439 -25.56 10.00 -19.30
C GLU A 439 -26.86 9.26 -18.94
N LYS A 440 -26.76 8.19 -18.14
CA LYS A 440 -27.92 7.45 -17.63
C LYS A 440 -28.80 8.31 -16.72
N ALA A 441 -28.21 9.18 -15.91
CA ALA A 441 -28.97 10.08 -15.04
C ALA A 441 -29.77 11.11 -15.84
N MET A 442 -29.19 11.66 -16.91
CA MET A 442 -29.90 12.54 -17.84
C MET A 442 -31.04 11.78 -18.55
N ASP A 443 -30.80 10.54 -19.00
CA ASP A 443 -31.83 9.72 -19.63
C ASP A 443 -32.99 9.41 -18.68
N GLN A 444 -32.71 9.06 -17.43
CA GLN A 444 -33.73 8.78 -16.42
C GLN A 444 -34.55 10.01 -16.03
N THR A 445 -33.93 11.18 -16.01
CA THR A 445 -34.60 12.42 -15.58
C THR A 445 -35.28 13.16 -16.73
N GLY A 446 -34.92 12.84 -17.98
CA GLY A 446 -35.36 13.55 -19.18
C GLY A 446 -34.78 14.96 -19.29
N LEU A 447 -33.81 15.33 -18.45
CA LEU A 447 -33.25 16.67 -18.43
C LEU A 447 -32.41 16.93 -19.69
N LYS A 448 -32.67 18.09 -20.31
CA LYS A 448 -31.97 18.62 -21.49
C LYS A 448 -31.69 20.11 -21.27
N SER A 449 -30.81 20.70 -22.09
CA SER A 449 -30.56 22.15 -22.12
C SER A 449 -30.15 22.75 -20.76
N PRO A 450 -28.96 22.41 -20.22
CA PRO A 450 -28.51 22.82 -18.89
C PRO A 450 -28.43 24.33 -18.67
N GLN A 451 -28.34 25.13 -19.72
CA GLN A 451 -28.38 26.59 -19.64
C GLN A 451 -29.69 27.13 -19.01
N ASN A 452 -30.77 26.35 -19.04
CA ASN A 452 -32.07 26.73 -18.47
C ASN A 452 -32.33 26.09 -17.10
N TRP A 453 -31.35 25.36 -16.55
CA TRP A 453 -31.54 24.67 -15.27
C TRP A 453 -31.43 25.65 -14.12
N GLY A 454 -32.32 25.48 -13.13
CA GLY A 454 -32.13 25.97 -11.77
C GLY A 454 -31.68 24.85 -10.83
N THR A 455 -31.49 25.18 -9.55
CA THR A 455 -31.08 24.24 -8.49
C THR A 455 -31.91 22.95 -8.45
N ALA A 456 -33.23 23.02 -8.63
CA ALA A 456 -34.09 21.84 -8.61
C ALA A 456 -33.78 20.82 -9.73
N ALA A 457 -33.39 21.30 -10.92
CA ALA A 457 -33.03 20.43 -12.04
C ALA A 457 -31.70 19.72 -11.77
N GLU A 458 -30.69 20.44 -11.30
CA GLU A 458 -29.40 19.84 -10.92
C GLU A 458 -29.56 18.82 -9.78
N ARG A 459 -30.34 19.13 -8.74
CA ARG A 459 -30.68 18.17 -7.66
C ARG A 459 -31.31 16.88 -8.21
N ARG A 460 -32.24 16.99 -9.17
CA ARG A 460 -32.84 15.81 -9.81
C ARG A 460 -31.79 14.97 -10.55
N LEU A 461 -30.86 15.61 -11.27
CA LEU A 461 -29.76 14.91 -11.93
C LEU A 461 -28.87 14.19 -10.93
N ILE A 462 -28.42 14.89 -9.87
CA ILE A 462 -27.54 14.34 -8.83
C ILE A 462 -28.20 13.15 -8.11
N ASN A 463 -29.49 13.25 -7.77
CA ASN A 463 -30.22 12.15 -7.13
C ASN A 463 -30.32 10.90 -8.01
N ALA A 464 -30.53 11.07 -9.32
CA ALA A 464 -30.49 9.94 -10.26
C ALA A 464 -29.07 9.37 -10.39
N TYR A 465 -28.06 10.24 -10.52
CA TYR A 465 -26.66 9.88 -10.60
C TYR A 465 -26.20 9.02 -9.41
N LEU A 466 -26.57 9.39 -8.17
CA LEU A 466 -26.21 8.64 -6.97
C LEU A 466 -26.75 7.21 -6.99
N LYS A 467 -28.03 7.03 -7.34
CA LYS A 467 -28.66 5.69 -7.47
C LYS A 467 -27.96 4.83 -8.53
N ILE A 468 -27.57 5.44 -9.66
CA ILE A 468 -26.87 4.73 -10.74
C ILE A 468 -25.46 4.34 -10.31
N ARG A 469 -24.71 5.27 -9.71
CA ARG A 469 -23.32 5.10 -9.26
C ARG A 469 -23.15 3.90 -8.32
N GLU A 470 -24.13 3.62 -7.47
CA GLU A 470 -24.10 2.49 -6.53
C GLU A 470 -24.01 1.12 -7.21
N THR A 471 -24.53 0.99 -8.43
CA THR A 471 -24.67 -0.30 -9.13
C THR A 471 -23.96 -0.32 -10.49
N HIS A 472 -23.36 0.79 -10.90
CA HIS A 472 -22.79 0.91 -12.24
C HIS A 472 -21.54 0.05 -12.45
N GLY A 473 -21.53 -0.69 -13.55
CA GLY A 473 -20.37 -1.45 -14.02
C GLY A 473 -20.19 -2.79 -13.30
N ARG A 474 -19.20 -3.56 -13.76
CA ARG A 474 -18.89 -4.88 -13.19
C ARG A 474 -18.36 -4.79 -11.75
N ASN A 475 -17.64 -3.72 -11.43
CA ASN A 475 -17.09 -3.45 -10.12
C ASN A 475 -17.54 -2.06 -9.65
N PRO A 476 -18.77 -1.95 -9.10
CA PRO A 476 -19.29 -0.67 -8.61
C PRO A 476 -18.36 0.00 -7.61
N MET A 477 -18.61 1.28 -7.37
CA MET A 477 -17.84 2.02 -6.39
C MET A 477 -18.09 1.47 -4.98
N THR A 478 -17.01 1.16 -4.27
CA THR A 478 -17.08 0.62 -2.91
C THR A 478 -17.74 1.61 -1.97
N HIS A 479 -18.74 1.15 -1.22
CA HIS A 479 -19.50 1.95 -0.25
C HIS A 479 -20.10 3.26 -0.80
N ALA A 480 -20.50 3.29 -2.08
CA ALA A 480 -20.99 4.49 -2.76
C ALA A 480 -22.07 5.27 -1.95
N ALA A 481 -23.11 4.58 -1.46
CA ALA A 481 -24.17 5.21 -0.65
C ALA A 481 -23.63 5.85 0.65
N LYS A 482 -22.75 5.13 1.37
CA LYS A 482 -22.14 5.64 2.61
C LYS A 482 -21.27 6.86 2.34
N ARG A 483 -20.49 6.85 1.25
CA ARG A 483 -19.63 7.97 0.85
C ARG A 483 -20.44 9.20 0.45
N ALA A 484 -21.56 9.00 -0.25
CA ALA A 484 -22.51 10.08 -0.56
C ALA A 484 -23.16 10.66 0.71
N ALA A 485 -23.51 9.81 1.68
CA ALA A 485 -24.05 10.26 2.97
C ALA A 485 -23.06 11.14 3.75
N VAL A 486 -21.75 10.87 3.65
CA VAL A 486 -20.71 11.73 4.22
C VAL A 486 -20.73 13.12 3.57
N ALA A 487 -20.77 13.21 2.24
CA ALA A 487 -20.89 14.52 1.58
C ALA A 487 -22.20 15.23 1.97
N LYS A 488 -23.31 14.49 2.08
CA LYS A 488 -24.61 15.05 2.48
C LYS A 488 -24.60 15.64 3.88
N LYS A 489 -23.86 15.06 4.84
CA LYS A 489 -23.68 15.64 6.19
C LYS A 489 -23.13 17.08 6.12
N TYR A 490 -22.21 17.37 5.19
CA TYR A 490 -21.66 18.73 5.03
C TYR A 490 -22.65 19.69 4.39
N LEU A 491 -23.49 19.19 3.47
CA LEU A 491 -24.61 19.96 2.92
C LEU A 491 -25.62 20.30 4.03
N ASP A 492 -26.02 19.31 4.82
CA ASP A 492 -27.01 19.48 5.90
C ASP A 492 -26.52 20.45 6.99
N ASN A 493 -25.20 20.52 7.20
CA ASN A 493 -24.57 21.44 8.14
C ASN A 493 -24.27 22.83 7.53
N GLY A 494 -24.63 23.09 6.28
CA GLY A 494 -24.41 24.38 5.61
C GLY A 494 -22.95 24.70 5.29
N ILE A 495 -22.07 23.68 5.28
CA ILE A 495 -20.64 23.85 4.95
C ILE A 495 -20.43 23.90 3.42
N ILE A 496 -21.23 23.12 2.69
CA ILE A 496 -21.26 23.12 1.22
C ILE A 496 -22.69 23.40 0.76
N SER A 497 -22.82 23.99 -0.42
CA SER A 497 -24.10 24.34 -1.04
C SER A 497 -24.45 23.38 -2.18
N ASP A 498 -25.73 23.05 -2.29
CA ASP A 498 -26.30 22.36 -3.45
C ASP A 498 -26.99 23.34 -4.41
N GLU A 499 -26.87 24.65 -4.18
CA GLU A 499 -27.35 25.67 -5.10
C GLU A 499 -26.55 25.65 -6.40
N ARG A 500 -27.26 25.72 -7.52
CA ARG A 500 -26.64 25.79 -8.84
C ARG A 500 -25.76 27.03 -8.94
N GLY A 501 -24.51 26.86 -9.39
CA GLY A 501 -23.52 27.94 -9.48
C GLY A 501 -22.77 28.23 -8.19
N SER A 502 -23.02 27.52 -7.08
CA SER A 502 -22.26 27.71 -5.84
C SER A 502 -20.80 27.29 -5.94
N PHE A 503 -20.45 26.38 -6.85
CA PHE A 503 -19.06 25.99 -7.06
C PHE A 503 -18.32 26.99 -7.95
N GLN A 504 -17.32 27.66 -7.38
CA GLN A 504 -16.50 28.68 -8.02
C GLN A 504 -15.05 28.20 -8.06
N PHE A 505 -14.67 27.58 -9.18
CA PHE A 505 -13.30 27.11 -9.41
C PHE A 505 -12.66 27.98 -10.48
N ASN A 506 -11.68 28.78 -10.07
CA ASN A 506 -10.90 29.57 -11.00
C ASN A 506 -9.97 28.61 -11.77
N MET A 507 -10.01 28.71 -13.10
CA MET A 507 -9.02 28.09 -13.98
C MET A 507 -7.85 29.02 -14.18
#